data_AF-A0A1R3FZL8-F1
#
_entry.id   AF-A0A1R3FZL8-F1
#
_cell.length_a   1.000
_cell.length_b   1.000
_cell.length_c   1.000
_cell.angle_alpha   90.00
_cell.angle_beta   90.00
_cell.angle_gamma   90.00
#
_symmetry.space_group_name_H-M   'P 1'
#
loop_
_entity.id
_entity.type
_entity.pdbx_description
1 polymer ?
#
loop_
_entity_poly.entity_id
_entity_poly.type
_entity_poly.pdbx_seq_one_letter_code
_entity_poly.pdbx_strand_id
1 'polypeptide(L)'
;MGKEGLVEMKNSMNSEQERLEESSTEEAAMVRTPIPELSMKLWYLPKLELPESGCEMTGATLVLIKPVDGMVDQKRNIDGDLMVGSWDFEGDCKEFSEAVREMIKVKKSYLMTMSSF
;
A
#
# COMPACT_ATOMS: atom_id res chain seq x y z
N MET A 1 -25.78 43.51 18.31
CA MET A 1 -25.60 42.64 17.13
C MET A 1 -26.41 41.38 17.36
N GLY A 2 -27.55 41.29 16.66
CA GLY A 2 -28.57 40.26 16.89
C GLY A 2 -28.14 38.89 16.37
N LYS A 3 -28.73 37.84 16.95
CA LYS A 3 -28.50 36.42 16.63
C LYS A 3 -28.65 36.10 15.12
N GLU A 4 -29.35 36.97 14.41
CA GLU A 4 -29.62 36.95 12.97
C GLU A 4 -28.34 37.04 12.13
N GLY A 5 -27.39 37.91 12.51
CA GLY A 5 -26.12 38.05 11.76
C GLY A 5 -25.17 36.86 11.89
N LEU A 6 -25.28 36.08 12.98
CA LEU A 6 -24.48 34.88 13.19
C LEU A 6 -24.99 33.70 12.36
N VAL A 7 -26.31 33.63 12.15
CA VAL A 7 -26.93 32.63 11.27
C VAL A 7 -26.62 32.92 9.80
N GLU A 8 -26.61 34.19 9.40
CA GLU A 8 -26.27 34.60 8.03
C GLU A 8 -24.80 34.30 7.69
N MET A 9 -23.87 34.53 8.63
CA MET A 9 -22.46 34.17 8.48
C MET A 9 -22.25 32.65 8.36
N LYS A 10 -23.03 31.85 9.11
CA LYS A 10 -22.97 30.39 9.03
C LYS A 10 -23.53 29.86 7.70
N ASN A 11 -24.61 30.46 7.20
CA ASN A 11 -25.21 30.08 5.92
C ASN A 11 -24.33 30.48 4.74
N SER A 12 -23.66 31.64 4.81
CA SER A 12 -22.68 32.06 3.79
C SER A 12 -21.49 31.10 3.72
N MET A 13 -20.98 30.64 4.86
CA MET A 13 -19.86 29.68 4.91
C MET A 13 -20.26 28.32 4.33
N ASN A 14 -21.49 27.85 4.59
CA ASN A 14 -21.99 26.60 4.03
C ASN A 14 -22.18 26.69 2.50
N SER A 15 -22.66 27.84 1.99
CA SER A 15 -22.85 28.04 0.55
C SER A 15 -21.55 28.14 -0.25
N GLU A 16 -20.47 28.65 0.36
CA GLU A 16 -19.13 28.64 -0.24
C GLU A 16 -18.55 27.22 -0.23
N GLN A 17 -18.82 26.44 0.81
CA GLN A 17 -18.37 25.06 0.94
C GLN A 17 -19.09 24.11 -0.03
N GLU A 18 -20.40 24.28 -0.23
CA GLU A 18 -21.18 23.53 -1.24
C GLU A 18 -20.80 23.94 -2.68
N ARG A 19 -20.48 25.22 -2.93
CA ARG A 19 -19.94 25.65 -4.24
C ARG A 19 -18.54 25.08 -4.52
N LEU A 20 -17.70 24.89 -3.50
CA LEU A 20 -16.38 24.28 -3.68
C LEU A 20 -16.47 22.78 -3.96
N GLU A 21 -17.46 22.10 -3.37
CA GLU A 21 -17.74 20.67 -3.64
C GLU A 21 -18.35 20.49 -5.05
N GLU A 22 -19.34 21.29 -5.45
CA GLU A 22 -20.02 21.18 -6.75
C GLU A 22 -19.18 21.73 -7.93
N SER A 23 -18.33 22.72 -7.70
CA SER A 23 -17.40 23.26 -8.72
C SER A 23 -16.17 22.40 -8.95
N SER A 24 -15.94 21.35 -8.15
CA SER A 24 -14.76 20.49 -8.29
C SER A 24 -14.87 19.44 -9.40
N THR A 25 -16.01 19.37 -10.08
CA THR A 25 -16.29 18.29 -11.04
C THR A 25 -15.90 18.57 -12.49
N GLU A 26 -15.50 19.80 -12.87
CA GLU A 26 -15.46 20.17 -14.31
C GLU A 26 -14.21 20.92 -14.81
N GLU A 27 -13.29 21.36 -13.94
CA GLU A 27 -12.05 22.01 -14.37
C GLU A 27 -10.79 21.31 -13.84
N ALA A 28 -10.23 20.42 -14.66
CA ALA A 28 -8.79 20.23 -14.88
C ALA A 28 -7.81 20.33 -13.68
N ALA A 29 -8.18 19.88 -12.49
CA ALA A 29 -7.25 19.69 -11.39
C ALA A 29 -6.76 18.24 -11.43
N MET A 30 -5.47 18.07 -11.67
CA MET A 30 -4.72 16.86 -11.38
C MET A 30 -4.77 16.61 -9.84
N VAL A 31 -5.95 16.23 -9.31
CA VAL A 31 -6.12 15.92 -7.89
C VAL A 31 -5.39 14.61 -7.65
N ARG A 32 -4.22 14.71 -7.04
CA ARG A 32 -3.48 13.53 -6.59
C ARG A 32 -4.28 12.90 -5.45
N THR A 33 -4.69 11.65 -5.59
CA THR A 33 -5.25 10.87 -4.48
C THR A 33 -4.21 10.82 -3.36
N PRO A 34 -4.57 11.11 -2.10
CA PRO A 34 -3.65 10.97 -0.97
C PRO A 34 -3.14 9.53 -0.90
N ILE A 35 -1.83 9.38 -0.71
CA ILE A 35 -1.20 8.07 -0.57
C ILE A 35 -1.67 7.49 0.78
N PRO A 36 -2.25 6.28 0.84
CA PRO A 36 -2.60 5.67 2.11
C PRO A 36 -1.33 5.37 2.93
N GLU A 37 -1.47 5.19 4.25
CA GLU A 37 -0.36 4.63 5.02
C GLU A 37 0.03 3.27 4.43
N LEU A 38 1.32 3.05 4.19
CA LEU A 38 1.84 1.82 3.61
C LEU A 38 2.68 1.07 4.62
N SER A 39 2.55 -0.25 4.62
CA SER A 39 3.48 -1.17 5.24
C SER A 39 4.26 -1.90 4.17
N MET A 40 5.58 -1.95 4.33
CA MET A 40 6.51 -2.58 3.40
C MET A 40 7.35 -3.62 4.12
N LYS A 41 7.36 -4.86 3.62
CA LYS A 41 8.25 -5.93 4.11
C LYS A 41 9.23 -6.31 3.02
N LEU A 42 10.52 -6.21 3.33
CA LEU A 42 11.64 -6.40 2.41
C LEU A 42 12.45 -7.63 2.82
N TRP A 43 12.77 -8.49 1.85
CA TRP A 43 13.78 -9.54 1.97
C TRP A 43 14.89 -9.24 0.98
N TYR A 44 16.13 -9.36 1.43
CA TYR A 44 17.32 -9.22 0.60
C TYR A 44 18.25 -10.40 0.82
N LEU A 45 18.60 -11.07 -0.28
CA LEU A 45 19.58 -12.14 -0.32
C LEU A 45 20.67 -11.81 -1.35
N PRO A 46 21.94 -11.66 -0.93
CA PRO A 46 23.05 -11.45 -1.86
C PRO A 46 23.19 -12.58 -2.88
N LYS A 47 22.86 -13.81 -2.48
CA LYS A 47 22.80 -15.01 -3.31
C LYS A 47 21.57 -15.83 -2.88
N LEU A 48 20.78 -16.26 -3.84
CA LEU A 48 19.61 -17.11 -3.66
C LEU A 48 19.74 -18.30 -4.61
N GLU A 49 19.81 -19.50 -4.04
CA GLU A 49 19.82 -20.75 -4.81
C GLU A 49 18.39 -21.22 -5.02
N LEU A 50 18.09 -21.61 -6.26
CA LEU A 50 16.80 -22.13 -6.69
C LEU A 50 16.97 -23.63 -6.99
N PRO A 51 16.68 -24.54 -6.04
CA PRO A 51 16.97 -25.96 -6.19
C PRO A 51 16.16 -26.70 -7.26
N GLU A 52 14.94 -26.25 -7.59
CA GLU A 52 14.07 -26.87 -8.60
C GLU A 52 14.50 -26.48 -10.02
N SER A 53 14.84 -25.21 -10.24
CA SER A 53 15.36 -24.73 -11.54
C SER A 53 16.88 -24.91 -11.69
N GLY A 54 17.60 -25.19 -10.59
CA GLY A 54 19.07 -25.31 -10.57
C GLY A 54 19.80 -23.98 -10.82
N CYS A 55 19.11 -22.86 -10.67
CA CYS A 55 19.62 -21.52 -10.94
C CYS A 55 20.12 -20.82 -9.66
N GLU A 56 21.05 -19.87 -9.80
CA GLU A 56 21.47 -18.96 -8.72
C GLU A 56 21.09 -17.52 -9.11
N MET A 57 20.35 -16.82 -8.26
CA MET A 57 20.08 -15.39 -8.40
C MET A 57 21.00 -14.60 -7.47
N THR A 58 21.62 -13.54 -8.00
CA THR A 58 22.45 -12.63 -7.21
C THR A 58 21.69 -11.33 -6.91
N GLY A 59 21.80 -10.84 -5.67
CA GLY A 59 21.13 -9.61 -5.24
C GLY A 59 19.60 -9.70 -5.23
N ALA A 60 19.03 -10.89 -5.01
CA ALA A 60 17.59 -11.12 -5.02
C ALA A 60 16.91 -10.26 -3.94
N THR A 61 15.88 -9.52 -4.36
CA THR A 61 15.14 -8.58 -3.52
C THR A 61 13.64 -8.79 -3.69
N LEU A 62 12.93 -9.08 -2.59
CA LEU A 62 11.48 -9.22 -2.56
C LEU A 62 10.92 -8.11 -1.67
N VAL A 63 9.96 -7.35 -2.20
CA VAL A 63 9.25 -6.30 -1.45
C VAL A 63 7.77 -6.57 -1.51
N LEU A 64 7.14 -6.73 -0.36
CA LEU A 64 5.70 -6.75 -0.22
C LEU A 64 5.25 -5.38 0.28
N ILE A 65 4.41 -4.71 -0.50
CA ILE A 65 3.84 -3.39 -0.18
C ILE A 65 2.33 -3.57 0.03
N LYS A 66 1.84 -3.11 1.17
CA LYS A 66 0.45 -3.26 1.59
C LYS A 66 -0.05 -1.92 2.15
N PRO A 67 -1.23 -1.42 1.73
CA PRO A 67 -1.92 -0.37 2.46
C PRO A 67 -2.28 -0.81 3.89
N VAL A 68 -2.08 0.09 4.85
CA VAL A 68 -2.57 -0.05 6.21
C VAL A 68 -3.99 0.51 6.22
N ASP A 69 -5.00 -0.37 6.20
CA ASP A 69 -6.38 0.07 6.35
C ASP A 69 -6.62 0.45 7.82
N GLY A 70 -7.06 1.69 8.04
CA GLY A 70 -7.18 2.30 9.37
C GLY A 70 -8.24 1.65 10.28
N MET A 71 -9.00 0.66 9.78
CA MET A 71 -10.15 0.11 10.49
C MET A 71 -10.13 -1.40 10.77
N VAL A 72 -9.15 -2.17 10.28
CA VAL A 72 -9.16 -3.62 10.50
C VAL A 72 -7.75 -4.20 10.68
N ASP A 73 -7.48 -4.65 11.91
CA ASP A 73 -6.42 -5.57 12.31
C ASP A 73 -4.98 -5.22 11.87
N GLN A 74 -4.32 -4.31 12.60
CA GLN A 74 -2.85 -4.31 12.73
C GLN A 74 -2.26 -5.68 13.14
N LYS A 75 -3.12 -6.62 13.56
CA LYS A 75 -2.76 -7.98 13.96
C LYS A 75 -2.86 -9.03 12.85
N ARG A 76 -3.31 -8.69 11.63
CA ARG A 76 -3.02 -9.55 10.47
C ARG A 76 -1.57 -9.31 10.10
N ASN A 77 -0.69 -10.07 10.75
CA ASN A 77 0.71 -10.12 10.43
C ASN A 77 0.86 -10.24 8.92
N ILE A 78 1.70 -9.40 8.32
CA ILE A 78 2.08 -9.46 6.90
C ILE A 78 2.52 -10.90 6.52
N ASP A 79 3.05 -11.63 7.50
CA ASP A 79 3.38 -13.04 7.42
C ASP A 79 2.20 -13.95 7.04
N GLY A 80 1.01 -13.69 7.57
CA GLY A 80 -0.20 -14.45 7.25
C GLY A 80 -0.73 -14.16 5.85
N ASP A 81 -0.62 -12.91 5.39
CA ASP A 81 -1.04 -12.51 4.03
C ASP A 81 -0.12 -13.13 2.96
N LEU A 82 1.18 -13.16 3.24
CA LEU A 82 2.22 -13.77 2.42
C LEU A 82 2.11 -15.31 2.37
N MET A 83 1.59 -15.95 3.42
CA MET A 83 1.38 -17.41 3.47
C MET A 83 0.05 -17.88 2.85
N VAL A 84 -0.94 -16.99 2.66
CA VAL A 84 -2.30 -17.39 2.27
C VAL A 84 -2.56 -17.34 0.76
N GLY A 85 -1.75 -16.61 -0.01
CA GLY A 85 -2.03 -16.39 -1.44
C GLY A 85 -0.99 -16.97 -2.38
N SER A 86 -1.27 -18.16 -2.93
CA SER A 86 -0.82 -18.68 -4.23
C SER A 86 0.11 -17.76 -5.06
N TRP A 87 1.42 -17.75 -4.77
CA TRP A 87 2.44 -17.10 -5.62
C TRP A 87 2.81 -17.95 -6.83
N ASP A 88 1.92 -18.85 -7.24
CA ASP A 88 2.03 -19.64 -8.46
C ASP A 88 1.67 -18.73 -9.63
N PHE A 89 2.68 -18.03 -10.15
CA PHE A 89 2.55 -17.29 -11.40
C PHE A 89 2.32 -18.28 -12.54
N GLU A 90 1.13 -18.25 -13.14
CA GLU A 90 0.79 -19.08 -14.29
C GLU A 90 1.57 -18.59 -15.53
N GLY A 91 2.45 -19.43 -16.10
CA GLY A 91 3.26 -19.12 -17.29
C GLY A 91 4.74 -19.45 -17.15
N ASP A 92 5.58 -18.79 -17.98
CA ASP A 92 7.05 -18.96 -18.05
C ASP A 92 7.82 -18.37 -16.84
N CYS A 93 7.15 -18.05 -15.74
CA CYS A 93 7.73 -17.41 -14.56
C CYS A 93 7.95 -18.38 -13.38
N LYS A 94 8.23 -19.66 -13.67
CA LYS A 94 8.38 -20.70 -12.63
C LYS A 94 9.57 -20.43 -11.69
N GLU A 95 10.62 -19.81 -12.21
CA GLU A 95 11.80 -19.43 -11.42
C GLU A 95 11.46 -18.31 -10.44
N PHE A 96 10.51 -17.42 -10.78
CA PHE A 96 10.07 -16.35 -9.88
C PHE A 96 9.18 -16.88 -8.76
N SER A 97 8.27 -17.82 -9.05
CA SER A 97 7.46 -18.45 -7.99
C SER A 97 8.34 -19.24 -7.02
N GLU A 98 9.34 -19.96 -7.55
CA GLU A 98 10.36 -20.62 -6.75
C GLU A 98 11.16 -19.62 -5.91
N ALA A 99 11.66 -18.55 -6.52
CA ALA A 99 12.45 -17.53 -5.83
C ALA A 99 11.67 -16.89 -4.68
N VAL A 100 10.41 -16.51 -4.91
CA VAL A 100 9.54 -15.98 -3.87
C VAL A 100 9.42 -16.98 -2.72
N ARG A 101 9.14 -18.26 -3.01
CA ARG A 101 9.01 -19.31 -1.99
C ARG A 101 10.29 -19.50 -1.18
N GLU A 102 11.46 -19.52 -1.83
CA GLU A 102 12.75 -19.64 -1.14
C GLU A 102 13.07 -18.39 -0.31
N MET A 103 12.78 -17.19 -0.81
CA MET A 103 13.01 -15.94 -0.08
C MET A 103 12.12 -15.82 1.18
N ILE A 104 10.86 -16.28 1.11
CA ILE A 104 9.92 -16.21 2.24
C ILE A 104 10.33 -17.15 3.39
N LYS A 105 10.95 -18.30 3.10
CA LYS A 105 11.48 -19.20 4.14
C LYS A 105 12.55 -18.53 5.01
N VAL A 106 13.21 -17.50 4.49
CA VAL A 106 14.24 -16.76 5.20
C VAL A 106 13.59 -15.82 6.22
N LYS A 107 13.85 -16.06 7.50
CA LYS A 107 13.29 -15.27 8.61
C LYS A 107 13.83 -13.83 8.70
N LYS A 108 14.90 -13.51 7.97
CA LYS A 108 15.48 -12.16 7.94
C LYS A 108 14.71 -11.30 6.94
N SER A 109 13.86 -10.44 7.46
CA SER A 109 13.15 -9.41 6.69
C SER A 109 13.23 -8.07 7.41
N TYR A 110 13.11 -7.00 6.64
CA TYR A 110 13.06 -5.62 7.12
C TYR A 110 11.63 -5.11 6.98
N LEU A 111 11.07 -4.57 8.05
CA LEU A 111 9.73 -3.97 8.04
C LEU A 111 9.87 -2.45 8.08
N MET A 112 9.14 -1.78 7.20
CA MET A 112 9.05 -0.32 7.13
C MET A 112 7.59 0.11 7.06
N THR A 113 7.26 1.20 7.74
CA THR A 113 5.93 1.85 7.66
C THR A 113 6.12 3.26 7.13
N MET A 114 5.36 3.61 6.09
CA MET A 114 5.33 4.97 5.54
C MET A 114 4.00 5.61 5.89
N SER A 115 4.03 6.55 6.83
CA SER A 115 2.90 7.42 7.16
C SER A 115 2.75 8.50 6.10
N SER A 116 1.51 8.75 5.65
CA SER A 116 1.18 9.88 4.78
C SER A 116 1.18 11.17 5.60
N PHE A 117 1.70 12.28 5.04
CA PHE A 117 1.76 13.61 5.67
C PHE A 117 0.75 14.56 5.04
#